data_AF-F8THA7-F1
#
_entry.id   AF-F8THA7-F1
#
_cell.length_a   1.000
_cell.length_b   1.000
_cell.length_c   1.000
_cell.angle_alpha   90.00
_cell.angle_beta   90.00
_cell.angle_gamma   90.00
#
_symmetry.space_group_name_H-M   'P 1'
#
loop_
_entity.id
_entity.type
_entity.pdbx_description
1 polymer ?
#
loop_
_entity_poly.entity_id
_entity_poly.type
_entity_poly.pdbx_seq_one_letter_code
_entity_poly.pdbx_strand_id
1 'polypeptide(L)'
;PESPRGICGASRDVMVTRNLLRAVASGSGCYIHVVENTALNLKNTAKEKGRMKGKAALERLAKLFGVSGSDEWETAEKVADAVLNDLYKPEYVKMELVEKIAYPPRFKRWQELGILPGGAKSEVFKGVVKCSTNLNSDPVNMLIDCLRLGISTGIYGLTLTNLLNDILLGEPEIRTAPVGLRVIDPDYINIMITGHQHTMFVHLQERLTAPDVVAKANAAGAKGFRLVGCTCVGQDLQLRGAHYTDIFDGHAGNNYTSEAILATGAIDAVISEFNCTLPGIETVCDELLVKQICVDDVAKKANAEYKPFVFAEREKHSSEIIDEVIASYKNRRPKVKLNLLPEHGNGNTLTGVSEVSLKKFLGGNWKPLVDLIVQGRIKGVAGVVGCSSLVSGGHDVLTVALTRELIARDIIVLTAGCSSGGIENCGLMVPEAAELAGPNLKAVCKQLG
;
A
#
# COMPACT_ATOMS: atom_id res chain seq x y z
N PRO A 1 17.17 -12.12 -34.66
CA PRO A 1 16.26 -12.99 -35.46
C PRO A 1 16.26 -12.58 -36.94
N GLU A 2 16.42 -13.53 -37.86
CA GLU A 2 16.44 -13.29 -39.32
C GLU A 2 15.03 -13.09 -39.91
N SER A 3 14.00 -13.63 -39.27
CA SER A 3 12.60 -13.43 -39.68
C SER A 3 11.98 -12.18 -39.01
N PRO A 4 11.20 -11.35 -39.75
CA PRO A 4 10.46 -10.23 -39.18
C PRO A 4 9.23 -10.66 -38.35
N ARG A 5 8.85 -11.94 -38.39
CA ARG A 5 7.68 -12.51 -37.71
C ARG A 5 8.04 -13.74 -36.89
N GLY A 6 7.26 -14.00 -35.83
CA GLY A 6 7.27 -15.27 -35.10
C GLY A 6 6.68 -16.40 -35.94
N ILE A 7 6.79 -17.65 -35.44
CA ILE A 7 6.32 -18.86 -36.15
C ILE A 7 4.83 -18.77 -36.51
N CYS A 8 4.00 -18.21 -35.63
CA CYS A 8 2.57 -18.02 -35.89
C CYS A 8 2.23 -16.79 -36.77
N GLY A 9 3.24 -16.10 -37.30
CA GLY A 9 3.06 -14.91 -38.13
C GLY A 9 2.91 -13.58 -37.37
N ALA A 10 2.98 -13.59 -36.03
CA ALA A 10 2.94 -12.37 -35.23
C ALA A 10 4.12 -11.43 -35.53
N SER A 11 3.83 -10.14 -35.73
CA SER A 11 4.85 -9.09 -35.89
C SER A 11 5.47 -8.70 -34.54
N ARG A 12 6.54 -7.89 -34.59
CA ARG A 12 7.16 -7.31 -33.39
C ARG A 12 6.16 -6.51 -32.56
N ASP A 13 5.33 -5.68 -33.20
CA ASP A 13 4.34 -4.84 -32.52
C ASP A 13 3.30 -5.68 -31.77
N VAL A 14 2.86 -6.78 -32.37
CA VAL A 14 1.95 -7.75 -31.73
C VAL A 14 2.62 -8.38 -30.52
N MET A 15 3.86 -8.85 -30.65
CA MET A 15 4.59 -9.50 -29.56
C MET A 15 4.82 -8.53 -28.38
N VAL A 16 5.29 -7.31 -28.64
CA VAL A 16 5.52 -6.30 -27.59
C VAL A 16 4.22 -5.93 -26.91
N THR A 17 3.17 -5.62 -27.67
CA THR A 17 1.89 -5.17 -27.10
C THR A 17 1.21 -6.28 -26.32
N ARG A 18 1.28 -7.53 -26.79
CA ARG A 18 0.76 -8.70 -26.07
C ARG A 18 1.46 -8.89 -24.73
N ASN A 19 2.78 -8.74 -24.69
CA ASN A 19 3.54 -8.83 -23.45
C ASN A 19 3.18 -7.69 -22.49
N LEU A 20 3.02 -6.47 -23.02
CA LEU A 20 2.59 -5.31 -22.22
C LEU A 20 1.19 -5.52 -21.64
N LEU A 21 0.19 -5.90 -22.45
CA LEU A 21 -1.18 -6.14 -21.97
C LEU A 21 -1.20 -7.25 -20.92
N ARG A 22 -0.41 -8.32 -21.09
CA ARG A 22 -0.30 -9.38 -20.08
C ARG A 22 0.25 -8.84 -18.77
N ALA A 23 1.31 -8.03 -18.82
CA ALA A 23 1.88 -7.41 -17.62
C ALA A 23 0.89 -6.45 -16.95
N VAL A 24 0.18 -5.62 -17.73
CA VAL A 24 -0.85 -4.69 -17.24
C VAL A 24 -2.02 -5.45 -16.61
N ALA A 25 -2.50 -6.53 -17.24
CA ALA A 25 -3.59 -7.36 -16.71
C ALA A 25 -3.19 -8.05 -15.40
N SER A 26 -1.98 -8.62 -15.32
CA SER A 26 -1.46 -9.19 -14.07
C SER A 26 -1.31 -8.14 -12.97
N GLY A 27 -0.76 -6.96 -13.29
CA GLY A 27 -0.66 -5.85 -12.34
C GLY A 27 -2.03 -5.35 -11.87
N SER A 28 -2.99 -5.23 -12.79
CA SER A 28 -4.38 -4.88 -12.47
C SER A 28 -5.01 -5.89 -11.51
N GLY A 29 -4.85 -7.19 -11.79
CA GLY A 29 -5.32 -8.27 -10.92
C GLY A 29 -4.86 -8.13 -9.47
N CYS A 30 -3.65 -7.62 -9.24
CA CYS A 30 -3.15 -7.37 -7.87
C CYS A 30 -3.99 -6.33 -7.11
N TYR A 31 -4.29 -5.19 -7.72
CA TYR A 31 -5.11 -4.15 -7.07
C TYR A 31 -6.57 -4.58 -6.92
N ILE A 32 -7.09 -5.39 -7.86
CA ILE A 32 -8.45 -5.93 -7.78
C ILE A 32 -8.58 -6.98 -6.68
N HIS A 33 -7.55 -7.79 -6.44
CA HIS A 33 -7.48 -8.71 -5.29
C HIS A 33 -7.55 -7.95 -3.95
N VAL A 34 -6.72 -6.90 -3.83
CA VAL A 34 -6.65 -6.08 -2.61
C VAL A 34 -7.98 -5.38 -2.31
N VAL A 35 -8.63 -4.75 -3.31
CA VAL A 35 -9.90 -4.03 -3.08
C VAL A 35 -11.04 -4.98 -2.72
N GLU A 36 -11.07 -6.18 -3.32
CA GLU A 36 -12.06 -7.21 -2.99
C GLU A 36 -11.92 -7.66 -1.54
N ASN A 37 -10.71 -8.04 -1.12
CA ASN A 37 -10.44 -8.44 0.25
C ASN A 37 -10.80 -7.32 1.25
N THR A 38 -10.49 -6.08 0.90
CA THR A 38 -10.83 -4.92 1.72
C THR A 38 -12.35 -4.72 1.83
N ALA A 39 -13.10 -4.86 0.73
CA ALA A 39 -14.55 -4.79 0.74
C ALA A 39 -15.19 -5.94 1.53
N LEU A 40 -14.68 -7.17 1.40
CA LEU A 40 -15.11 -8.32 2.20
C LEU A 40 -14.86 -8.09 3.69
N ASN A 41 -13.69 -7.55 4.06
CA ASN A 41 -13.37 -7.21 5.44
C ASN A 41 -14.31 -6.13 6.00
N LEU A 42 -14.64 -5.10 5.22
CA LEU A 42 -15.61 -4.09 5.63
C LEU A 42 -17.00 -4.71 5.85
N LYS A 43 -17.46 -5.53 4.90
CA LYS A 43 -18.74 -6.23 4.99
C LYS A 43 -18.83 -7.11 6.24
N ASN A 44 -17.81 -7.92 6.50
CA ASN A 44 -17.81 -8.83 7.64
C ASN A 44 -17.71 -8.06 8.98
N THR A 45 -16.90 -6.99 9.02
CA THR A 45 -16.83 -6.08 10.19
C THR A 45 -18.19 -5.46 10.47
N ALA A 46 -18.90 -4.99 9.44
CA ALA A 46 -20.24 -4.45 9.56
C ALA A 46 -21.24 -5.47 10.13
N LYS A 47 -21.26 -6.69 9.59
CA LYS A 47 -22.15 -7.76 10.04
C LYS A 47 -21.98 -8.15 11.51
N GLU A 48 -20.74 -8.15 11.99
CA GLU A 48 -20.43 -8.43 13.39
C GLU A 48 -20.54 -7.19 14.30
N LYS A 49 -21.01 -6.06 13.76
CA LYS A 49 -21.05 -4.76 14.46
C LYS A 49 -19.70 -4.35 15.05
N GLY A 50 -18.63 -4.70 14.34
CA GLY A 50 -17.26 -4.38 14.69
C GLY A 50 -16.96 -2.88 14.63
N ARG A 51 -15.82 -2.51 15.20
CA ARG A 51 -15.37 -1.11 15.26
C ARG A 51 -14.94 -0.62 13.88
N MET A 52 -15.46 0.54 13.47
CA MET A 52 -14.99 1.30 12.30
C MET A 52 -14.40 2.62 12.80
N LYS A 53 -13.10 2.84 12.56
CA LYS A 53 -12.40 4.02 13.06
C LYS A 53 -12.73 5.30 12.28
N GLY A 54 -13.05 5.20 10.98
CA GLY A 54 -13.33 6.34 10.10
C GLY A 54 -14.81 6.56 9.80
N LYS A 55 -15.58 7.02 10.77
CA LYS A 55 -17.02 7.29 10.58
C LYS A 55 -17.30 8.35 9.51
N ALA A 56 -16.52 9.44 9.50
CA ALA A 56 -16.65 10.48 8.49
C ALA A 56 -16.29 9.98 7.08
N ALA A 57 -15.34 9.03 6.96
CA ALA A 57 -15.03 8.38 5.68
C ALA A 57 -16.22 7.54 5.18
N LEU A 58 -16.90 6.82 6.09
CA LEU A 58 -18.09 6.05 5.75
C LEU A 58 -19.20 6.95 5.23
N GLU A 59 -19.52 8.02 5.93
CA GLU A 59 -20.55 8.97 5.52
C GLU A 59 -20.26 9.57 4.14
N ARG A 60 -19.01 9.98 3.88
CA ARG A 60 -18.62 10.54 2.58
C ARG A 60 -18.74 9.52 1.46
N LEU A 61 -18.25 8.29 1.67
CA LEU A 61 -18.30 7.25 0.65
C LEU A 61 -19.74 6.77 0.40
N ALA A 62 -20.53 6.62 1.45
CA ALA A 62 -21.95 6.27 1.36
C ALA A 62 -22.73 7.34 0.57
N LYS A 63 -22.49 8.62 0.85
CA LYS A 63 -23.06 9.73 0.07
C LYS A 63 -22.64 9.69 -1.39
N LEU A 64 -21.36 9.40 -1.67
CA LEU A 64 -20.83 9.31 -3.03
C LEU A 64 -21.49 8.18 -3.83
N PHE A 65 -21.75 7.05 -3.17
CA PHE A 65 -22.42 5.90 -3.78
C PHE A 65 -23.95 6.05 -3.81
N GLY A 66 -24.52 6.97 -3.03
CA GLY A 66 -25.96 7.13 -2.88
C GLY A 66 -26.61 6.01 -2.07
N VAL A 67 -25.88 5.44 -1.11
CA VAL A 67 -26.36 4.37 -0.23
C VAL A 67 -26.56 4.88 1.20
N SER A 68 -27.53 4.30 1.91
CA SER A 68 -27.80 4.57 3.33
C SER A 68 -28.43 3.34 3.98
N GLY A 69 -28.15 3.14 5.27
CA GLY A 69 -28.76 2.13 6.13
C GLY A 69 -29.44 2.77 7.35
N SER A 70 -30.09 1.94 8.17
CA SER A 70 -30.69 2.35 9.44
C SER A 70 -29.67 2.72 10.51
N ASP A 71 -28.46 2.14 10.42
CA ASP A 71 -27.31 2.46 11.27
C ASP A 71 -26.00 2.48 10.46
N GLU A 72 -24.87 2.74 11.13
CA GLU A 72 -23.55 2.80 10.50
C GLU A 72 -23.11 1.44 9.93
N TRP A 73 -23.48 0.34 10.57
CA TRP A 73 -23.09 -1.00 10.11
C TRP A 73 -23.87 -1.41 8.87
N GLU A 74 -25.19 -1.20 8.84
CA GLU A 74 -25.98 -1.44 7.62
C GLU A 74 -25.52 -0.54 6.47
N THR A 75 -25.14 0.70 6.76
CA THR A 75 -24.56 1.60 5.76
C THR A 75 -23.23 1.07 5.23
N ALA A 76 -22.34 0.59 6.10
CA ALA A 76 -21.06 0.00 5.71
C ALA A 76 -21.21 -1.30 4.91
N GLU A 77 -22.15 -2.17 5.27
CA GLU A 77 -22.49 -3.37 4.49
C GLU A 77 -22.95 -2.99 3.09
N LYS A 78 -23.84 -2.00 2.94
CA LYS A 78 -24.31 -1.52 1.64
C LYS A 78 -23.18 -0.89 0.80
N VAL A 79 -22.25 -0.17 1.42
CA VAL A 79 -21.05 0.35 0.76
C VAL A 79 -20.18 -0.79 0.24
N ALA A 80 -19.91 -1.81 1.07
CA ALA A 80 -19.12 -2.96 0.66
C ALA A 80 -19.81 -3.77 -0.46
N ASP A 81 -21.13 -3.96 -0.37
CA ASP A 81 -21.92 -4.64 -1.40
C ASP A 81 -21.94 -3.89 -2.72
N ALA A 82 -21.99 -2.56 -2.71
CA ALA A 82 -21.87 -1.77 -3.93
C ALA A 82 -20.54 -2.07 -4.64
N VAL A 83 -19.43 -2.16 -3.91
CA VAL A 83 -18.12 -2.52 -4.47
C VAL A 83 -18.15 -3.96 -5.00
N LEU A 84 -18.51 -4.94 -4.17
CA LEU A 84 -18.49 -6.35 -4.58
C LEU A 84 -19.38 -6.61 -5.82
N ASN A 85 -20.59 -6.06 -5.85
CA ASN A 85 -21.50 -6.24 -6.97
C ASN A 85 -20.96 -5.60 -8.27
N ASP A 86 -20.33 -4.43 -8.17
CA ASP A 86 -19.77 -3.74 -9.35
C ASP A 86 -18.50 -4.45 -9.88
N LEU A 87 -17.66 -4.97 -8.97
CA LEU A 87 -16.43 -5.71 -9.28
C LEU A 87 -16.70 -7.00 -10.06
N TYR A 88 -17.80 -7.70 -9.74
CA TYR A 88 -18.17 -8.99 -10.32
C TYR A 88 -19.06 -8.92 -11.57
N LYS A 89 -19.38 -7.71 -12.06
CA LYS A 89 -20.09 -7.56 -13.33
C LYS A 89 -19.37 -8.28 -14.47
N PRO A 90 -20.11 -8.80 -15.46
CA PRO A 90 -19.48 -9.27 -16.70
C PRO A 90 -18.85 -8.08 -17.45
N GLU A 91 -17.88 -8.36 -18.32
CA GLU A 91 -17.12 -7.30 -19.02
C GLU A 91 -18.00 -6.37 -19.89
N TYR A 92 -19.10 -6.89 -20.42
CA TYR A 92 -20.01 -6.11 -21.27
C TYR A 92 -20.97 -5.21 -20.48
N VAL A 93 -21.04 -5.32 -19.14
CA VAL A 93 -21.83 -4.45 -18.27
C VAL A 93 -20.89 -3.47 -17.57
N LYS A 94 -21.09 -2.17 -17.79
CA LYS A 94 -20.22 -1.11 -17.25
C LYS A 94 -20.28 -1.04 -15.73
N MET A 95 -19.11 -0.81 -15.13
CA MET A 95 -19.02 -0.46 -13.72
C MET A 95 -19.68 0.90 -13.47
N GLU A 96 -20.45 1.00 -12.40
CA GLU A 96 -21.19 2.20 -12.01
C GLU A 96 -20.35 3.08 -11.07
N LEU A 97 -19.52 2.48 -10.21
CA LEU A 97 -18.80 3.25 -9.19
C LEU A 97 -17.71 4.12 -9.80
N VAL A 98 -17.16 3.76 -10.96
CA VAL A 98 -16.18 4.58 -11.70
C VAL A 98 -16.73 5.97 -11.97
N GLU A 99 -18.01 6.10 -12.33
CA GLU A 99 -18.64 7.41 -12.56
C GLU A 99 -18.71 8.24 -11.27
N LYS A 100 -19.04 7.59 -10.15
CA LYS A 100 -19.22 8.25 -8.85
C LYS A 100 -17.92 8.82 -8.31
N ILE A 101 -16.80 8.13 -8.54
CA ILE A 101 -15.51 8.48 -7.93
C ILE A 101 -14.58 9.26 -8.87
N ALA A 102 -14.78 9.21 -10.19
CA ALA A 102 -13.91 9.88 -11.13
C ALA A 102 -14.13 11.40 -11.21
N TYR A 103 -13.09 12.13 -11.65
CA TYR A 103 -13.24 13.53 -12.05
C TYR A 103 -14.21 13.64 -13.25
N PRO A 104 -15.34 14.37 -13.15
CA PRO A 104 -16.41 14.28 -14.14
C PRO A 104 -16.00 14.58 -15.61
N PRO A 105 -15.18 15.61 -15.90
CA PRO A 105 -14.70 15.84 -17.26
C PRO A 105 -13.87 14.68 -17.82
N ARG A 106 -13.13 13.97 -16.96
CA ARG A 106 -12.34 12.82 -17.38
C ARG A 106 -13.23 11.60 -17.67
N PHE A 107 -14.24 11.37 -16.83
CA PHE A 107 -15.23 10.31 -17.06
C PHE A 107 -15.95 10.48 -18.40
N LYS A 108 -16.46 11.70 -18.69
CA LYS A 108 -17.09 12.02 -19.97
C LYS A 108 -16.17 11.70 -21.14
N ARG A 109 -14.88 12.02 -21.04
CA ARG A 109 -13.91 11.71 -22.09
C ARG A 109 -13.72 10.20 -22.30
N TRP A 110 -13.71 9.40 -21.24
CA TRP A 110 -13.64 7.95 -21.36
C TRP A 110 -14.90 7.35 -22.00
N GLN A 111 -16.06 7.92 -21.73
CA GLN A 111 -17.32 7.55 -22.36
C GLN A 111 -17.29 7.84 -23.87
N GLU A 112 -16.88 9.05 -24.28
CA GLU A 112 -16.72 9.44 -25.69
C GLU A 112 -15.75 8.51 -26.45
N LEU A 113 -14.68 8.07 -25.77
CA LEU A 113 -13.67 7.17 -26.33
C LEU A 113 -14.10 5.69 -26.32
N GLY A 114 -15.22 5.34 -25.68
CA GLY A 114 -15.68 3.95 -25.57
C GLY A 114 -14.81 3.05 -24.67
N ILE A 115 -14.03 3.63 -23.75
CA ILE A 115 -13.06 2.91 -22.92
C ILE A 115 -13.50 2.75 -21.46
N LEU A 116 -14.78 2.97 -21.15
CA LEU A 116 -15.30 2.65 -19.82
C LEU A 116 -15.20 1.14 -19.56
N PRO A 117 -14.64 0.72 -18.41
CA PRO A 117 -14.51 -0.69 -18.08
C PRO A 117 -15.86 -1.30 -17.64
N GLY A 118 -16.03 -2.59 -17.89
CA GLY A 118 -16.99 -3.45 -17.21
C GLY A 118 -16.44 -3.96 -15.88
N GLY A 119 -17.00 -5.05 -15.33
CA GLY A 119 -16.57 -5.54 -14.02
C GLY A 119 -15.08 -5.85 -13.96
N ALA A 120 -14.43 -5.38 -12.89
CA ALA A 120 -12.97 -5.32 -12.78
C ALA A 120 -12.30 -6.69 -12.94
N LYS A 121 -12.85 -7.76 -12.36
CA LYS A 121 -12.34 -9.13 -12.55
C LYS A 121 -12.45 -9.60 -14.00
N SER A 122 -13.57 -9.26 -14.65
CA SER A 122 -13.83 -9.62 -16.03
C SER A 122 -12.89 -8.90 -17.00
N GLU A 123 -12.51 -7.65 -16.73
CA GLU A 123 -11.50 -6.91 -17.52
C GLU A 123 -10.11 -7.56 -17.42
N VAL A 124 -9.70 -7.96 -16.21
CA VAL A 124 -8.43 -8.68 -16.00
C VAL A 124 -8.42 -9.99 -16.78
N PHE A 125 -9.49 -10.80 -16.64
CA PHE A 125 -9.63 -12.06 -17.36
C PHE A 125 -9.57 -11.86 -18.88
N LYS A 126 -10.31 -10.88 -19.42
CA LYS A 126 -10.29 -10.54 -20.85
C LYS A 126 -8.89 -10.15 -21.32
N GLY A 127 -8.16 -9.35 -20.55
CA GLY A 127 -6.77 -8.97 -20.84
C GLY A 127 -5.85 -10.19 -20.98
N VAL A 128 -5.94 -11.12 -20.02
CA VAL A 128 -5.15 -12.38 -20.04
C VAL A 128 -5.53 -13.26 -21.23
N VAL A 129 -6.84 -13.47 -21.47
CA VAL A 129 -7.31 -14.26 -22.62
C VAL A 129 -6.81 -13.66 -23.91
N LYS A 130 -6.98 -12.35 -24.15
CA LYS A 130 -6.48 -11.68 -25.38
C LYS A 130 -4.99 -11.89 -25.63
N CYS A 131 -4.20 -12.06 -24.57
CA CYS A 131 -2.77 -12.29 -24.66
C CYS A 131 -2.35 -13.74 -24.94
N SER A 132 -3.31 -14.67 -25.02
CA SER A 132 -3.01 -16.08 -25.26
C SER A 132 -2.56 -16.36 -26.69
N THR A 133 -1.92 -17.51 -26.87
CA THR A 133 -1.35 -17.94 -28.14
C THR A 133 -2.41 -17.94 -29.25
N ASN A 134 -2.09 -17.27 -30.37
CA ASN A 134 -2.91 -17.21 -31.59
C ASN A 134 -4.30 -16.55 -31.46
N LEU A 135 -4.53 -15.73 -30.43
CA LEU A 135 -5.76 -14.93 -30.33
C LEU A 135 -5.57 -13.54 -30.95
N ASN A 136 -5.45 -12.49 -30.15
CA ASN A 136 -5.43 -11.12 -30.68
C ASN A 136 -4.10 -10.79 -31.37
N SER A 137 -4.19 -10.17 -32.55
CA SER A 137 -3.05 -9.71 -33.35
C SER A 137 -3.14 -8.24 -33.77
N ASP A 138 -4.07 -7.48 -33.18
CA ASP A 138 -4.21 -6.04 -33.35
C ASP A 138 -3.59 -5.29 -32.14
N PRO A 139 -2.43 -4.62 -32.31
CA PRO A 139 -1.79 -3.85 -31.26
C PRO A 139 -2.67 -2.71 -30.73
N VAL A 140 -3.39 -1.98 -31.59
CA VAL A 140 -4.21 -0.85 -31.15
C VAL A 140 -5.34 -1.34 -30.27
N ASN A 141 -5.99 -2.44 -30.65
CA ASN A 141 -7.04 -3.05 -29.85
C ASN A 141 -6.53 -3.43 -28.43
N MET A 142 -5.37 -4.09 -28.34
CA MET A 142 -4.79 -4.47 -27.05
C MET A 142 -4.33 -3.28 -26.20
N LEU A 143 -3.83 -2.19 -26.82
CA LEU A 143 -3.48 -0.96 -26.12
C LEU A 143 -4.73 -0.26 -25.55
N ILE A 144 -5.86 -0.31 -26.24
CA ILE A 144 -7.14 0.18 -25.69
C ILE A 144 -7.56 -0.64 -24.45
N ASP A 145 -7.36 -1.96 -24.44
CA ASP A 145 -7.61 -2.75 -23.22
C ASP A 145 -6.65 -2.36 -22.08
N CYS A 146 -5.38 -2.01 -22.37
CA CYS A 146 -4.48 -1.48 -21.35
C CYS A 146 -5.03 -0.18 -20.72
N LEU A 147 -5.62 0.71 -21.52
CA LEU A 147 -6.24 1.93 -21.01
C LEU A 147 -7.47 1.65 -20.15
N ARG A 148 -8.32 0.70 -20.55
CA ARG A 148 -9.48 0.24 -19.75
C ARG A 148 -9.05 -0.32 -18.41
N LEU A 149 -8.03 -1.19 -18.42
CA LEU A 149 -7.43 -1.75 -17.21
C LEU A 149 -6.81 -0.65 -16.34
N GLY A 150 -6.19 0.37 -16.93
CA GLY A 150 -5.70 1.55 -16.19
C GLY A 150 -6.81 2.26 -15.41
N ILE A 151 -7.99 2.45 -16.00
CA ILE A 151 -9.16 3.03 -15.33
C ILE A 151 -9.65 2.11 -14.22
N SER A 152 -9.86 0.82 -14.51
CA SER A 152 -10.28 -0.18 -13.52
C SER A 152 -9.27 -0.33 -12.36
N THR A 153 -7.99 -0.16 -12.63
CA THR A 153 -6.95 -0.30 -11.61
C THR A 153 -6.84 0.96 -10.75
N GLY A 154 -6.61 2.12 -11.36
CA GLY A 154 -6.29 3.35 -10.61
C GLY A 154 -7.52 3.97 -9.95
N ILE A 155 -8.62 4.08 -10.70
CA ILE A 155 -9.84 4.74 -10.21
C ILE A 155 -10.64 3.79 -9.35
N TYR A 156 -10.78 2.53 -9.76
CA TYR A 156 -11.59 1.58 -9.00
C TYR A 156 -10.75 0.85 -7.95
N GLY A 157 -9.78 0.00 -8.33
CA GLY A 157 -9.00 -0.80 -7.39
C GLY A 157 -8.26 0.02 -6.31
N LEU A 158 -7.36 0.91 -6.73
CA LEU A 158 -6.50 1.66 -5.82
C LEU A 158 -7.26 2.69 -4.99
N THR A 159 -8.08 3.53 -5.62
CA THR A 159 -8.81 4.59 -4.90
C THR A 159 -9.83 4.01 -3.92
N LEU A 160 -10.60 2.99 -4.31
CA LEU A 160 -11.57 2.37 -3.40
C LEU A 160 -10.87 1.62 -2.26
N THR A 161 -9.73 0.97 -2.50
CA THR A 161 -8.95 0.35 -1.40
C THR A 161 -8.64 1.40 -0.32
N ASN A 162 -8.15 2.57 -0.72
CA ASN A 162 -7.84 3.64 0.23
C ASN A 162 -9.08 4.14 0.98
N LEU A 163 -10.18 4.39 0.26
CA LEU A 163 -11.43 4.89 0.86
C LEU A 163 -12.09 3.88 1.80
N LEU A 164 -12.04 2.57 1.47
CA LEU A 164 -12.53 1.51 2.35
C LEU A 164 -11.62 1.32 3.57
N ASN A 165 -10.31 1.41 3.37
CA ASN A 165 -9.32 1.39 4.46
C ASN A 165 -9.52 2.57 5.41
N ASP A 166 -9.83 3.77 4.92
CA ASP A 166 -10.15 4.93 5.76
C ASP A 166 -11.33 4.65 6.71
N ILE A 167 -12.34 3.90 6.28
CA ILE A 167 -13.48 3.49 7.12
C ILE A 167 -13.02 2.55 8.24
N LEU A 168 -12.30 1.49 7.89
CA LEU A 168 -11.89 0.46 8.84
C LEU A 168 -10.80 0.93 9.80
N LEU A 169 -9.78 1.58 9.25
CA LEU A 169 -8.50 1.83 9.91
C LEU A 169 -8.36 3.26 10.45
N GLY A 170 -9.27 4.16 10.04
CA GLY A 170 -9.24 5.56 10.41
C GLY A 170 -8.42 6.37 9.41
N GLU A 171 -8.82 7.61 9.17
CA GLU A 171 -8.22 8.47 8.14
C GLU A 171 -6.77 8.85 8.47
N PRO A 172 -5.88 9.01 7.46
CA PRO A 172 -4.54 9.52 7.69
C PRO A 172 -4.55 10.94 8.30
N GLU A 173 -3.63 11.19 9.21
CA GLU A 173 -3.46 12.49 9.86
C GLU A 173 -2.02 12.98 9.70
N ILE A 174 -1.84 14.26 9.32
CA ILE A 174 -0.51 14.84 9.16
C ILE A 174 0.22 14.80 10.51
N ARG A 175 1.36 14.12 10.52
CA ARG A 175 2.18 13.89 11.72
C ARG A 175 3.64 13.68 11.32
N THR A 176 4.51 13.64 12.32
CA THR A 176 5.87 13.14 12.17
C THR A 176 5.98 11.69 12.64
N ALA A 177 6.87 10.92 12.03
CA ALA A 177 7.18 9.55 12.41
C ALA A 177 8.66 9.24 12.11
N PRO A 178 9.29 8.33 12.87
CA PRO A 178 10.62 7.85 12.53
C PRO A 178 10.55 6.84 11.39
N VAL A 179 11.64 6.74 10.63
CA VAL A 179 11.78 5.84 9.47
C VAL A 179 13.17 5.22 9.43
N GLY A 180 13.30 4.07 8.76
CA GLY A 180 14.55 3.35 8.62
C GLY A 180 14.78 2.30 9.70
N LEU A 181 15.99 1.74 9.75
CA LEU A 181 16.33 0.66 10.71
C LEU A 181 16.30 1.09 12.17
N ARG A 182 16.26 2.40 12.46
CA ARG A 182 16.09 2.95 13.81
C ARG A 182 14.77 2.60 14.49
N VAL A 183 13.75 2.21 13.71
CA VAL A 183 12.41 1.90 14.26
C VAL A 183 12.38 0.55 15.00
N ILE A 184 13.47 -0.22 14.95
CA ILE A 184 13.57 -1.54 15.56
C ILE A 184 14.04 -1.41 17.01
N ASP A 185 13.17 -1.75 17.96
CA ASP A 185 13.49 -1.73 19.39
C ASP A 185 13.85 -3.14 19.89
N PRO A 186 15.12 -3.40 20.29
CA PRO A 186 15.54 -4.73 20.72
C PRO A 186 14.90 -5.20 22.04
N ASP A 187 14.33 -4.30 22.84
CA ASP A 187 13.68 -4.65 24.11
C ASP A 187 12.26 -5.23 23.91
N TYR A 188 11.75 -5.19 22.68
CA TYR A 188 10.45 -5.72 22.29
C TYR A 188 10.60 -6.91 21.34
N ILE A 189 9.53 -7.70 21.23
CA ILE A 189 9.39 -8.72 20.19
C ILE A 189 9.01 -8.00 18.89
N ASN A 190 9.93 -7.94 17.92
CA ASN A 190 9.70 -7.21 16.68
C ASN A 190 9.09 -8.12 15.61
N ILE A 191 7.95 -7.73 15.08
CA ILE A 191 7.27 -8.42 14.00
C ILE A 191 7.37 -7.55 12.75
N MET A 192 8.08 -8.04 11.74
CA MET A 192 8.10 -7.41 10.43
C MET A 192 6.80 -7.72 9.70
N ILE A 193 6.01 -6.69 9.40
CA ILE A 193 4.82 -6.82 8.56
C ILE A 193 5.15 -6.29 7.16
N THR A 194 4.89 -7.12 6.15
CA THR A 194 5.19 -6.84 4.74
C THR A 194 4.02 -7.22 3.85
N GLY A 195 3.81 -6.44 2.79
CA GLY A 195 2.65 -6.55 1.92
C GLY A 195 1.97 -5.21 1.61
N HIS A 196 0.65 -5.26 1.41
CA HIS A 196 -0.23 -4.22 0.90
C HIS A 196 -1.64 -4.18 1.57
N GLN A 197 -2.11 -5.22 2.28
CA GLN A 197 -3.47 -5.24 2.87
C GLN A 197 -3.46 -5.08 4.40
N HIS A 198 -3.41 -3.84 4.87
CA HIS A 198 -3.42 -3.51 6.30
C HIS A 198 -4.67 -4.06 7.04
N THR A 199 -5.84 -4.12 6.40
CA THR A 199 -7.08 -4.59 7.05
C THR A 199 -7.02 -6.02 7.56
N MET A 200 -6.15 -6.88 6.99
CA MET A 200 -5.94 -8.25 7.49
C MET A 200 -5.23 -8.29 8.85
N PHE A 201 -4.53 -7.24 9.24
CA PHE A 201 -3.76 -7.19 10.49
C PHE A 201 -4.50 -6.53 11.65
N VAL A 202 -5.70 -5.97 11.46
CA VAL A 202 -6.40 -5.19 12.51
C VAL A 202 -6.58 -5.99 13.80
N HIS A 203 -7.14 -7.19 13.71
CA HIS A 203 -7.37 -8.01 14.89
C HIS A 203 -6.06 -8.40 15.58
N LEU A 204 -5.02 -8.76 14.80
CA LEU A 204 -3.70 -9.07 15.35
C LEU A 204 -3.10 -7.86 16.09
N GLN A 205 -3.16 -6.67 15.50
CA GLN A 205 -2.70 -5.43 16.10
C GLN A 205 -3.36 -5.15 17.46
N GLU A 206 -4.68 -5.23 17.51
CA GLU A 206 -5.43 -5.05 18.76
C GLU A 206 -5.00 -6.08 19.80
N ARG A 207 -4.84 -7.34 19.38
CA ARG A 207 -4.49 -8.43 20.28
C ARG A 207 -3.09 -8.33 20.86
N LEU A 208 -2.11 -7.86 20.08
CA LEU A 208 -0.72 -7.64 20.50
C LEU A 208 -0.59 -6.59 21.62
N THR A 209 -1.56 -5.67 21.74
CA THR A 209 -1.58 -4.62 22.78
C THR A 209 -2.40 -5.00 24.02
N ALA A 210 -3.19 -6.07 23.96
CA ALA A 210 -4.07 -6.42 25.06
C ALA A 210 -3.31 -6.99 26.27
N PRO A 211 -3.73 -6.68 27.51
CA PRO A 211 -2.90 -6.85 28.71
C PRO A 211 -2.38 -8.26 28.96
N ASP A 212 -3.20 -9.28 28.68
CA ASP A 212 -2.84 -10.68 28.89
C ASP A 212 -1.81 -11.17 27.84
N VAL A 213 -1.84 -10.65 26.61
CA VAL A 213 -0.84 -10.94 25.58
C VAL A 213 0.47 -10.20 25.84
N VAL A 214 0.39 -8.94 26.30
CA VAL A 214 1.58 -8.22 26.78
C VAL A 214 2.22 -8.94 27.96
N ALA A 215 1.42 -9.49 28.88
CA ALA A 215 1.93 -10.33 29.97
C ALA A 215 2.67 -11.58 29.49
N LYS A 216 2.21 -12.22 28.39
CA LYS A 216 2.95 -13.33 27.75
C LYS A 216 4.32 -12.89 27.21
N ALA A 217 4.41 -11.72 26.58
CA ALA A 217 5.69 -11.16 26.12
C ALA A 217 6.62 -10.81 27.29
N ASN A 218 6.09 -10.21 28.36
CA ASN A 218 6.83 -9.93 29.59
C ASN A 218 7.38 -11.21 30.23
N ALA A 219 6.56 -12.27 30.30
CA ALA A 219 7.01 -13.58 30.77
C ALA A 219 8.06 -14.23 29.85
N ALA A 220 8.16 -13.79 28.59
CA ALA A 220 9.23 -14.18 27.67
C ALA A 220 10.51 -13.34 27.82
N GLY A 221 10.47 -12.24 28.57
CA GLY A 221 11.59 -11.34 28.79
C GLY A 221 11.64 -10.12 27.84
N ALA A 222 10.56 -9.84 27.10
CA ALA A 222 10.43 -8.63 26.29
C ALA A 222 9.44 -7.65 26.94
N LYS A 223 9.52 -6.35 26.65
CA LYS A 223 8.59 -5.32 27.17
C LYS A 223 7.18 -5.39 26.55
N GLY A 224 7.02 -6.16 25.47
CA GLY A 224 5.81 -6.24 24.66
C GLY A 224 6.15 -6.61 23.22
N PHE A 225 5.31 -6.18 22.29
CA PHE A 225 5.49 -6.37 20.85
C PHE A 225 5.68 -5.03 20.15
N ARG A 226 6.35 -5.05 19.00
CA ARG A 226 6.41 -3.92 18.06
C ARG A 226 6.21 -4.40 16.64
N LEU A 227 5.49 -3.61 15.85
CA LEU A 227 5.34 -3.82 14.42
C LEU A 227 6.36 -2.95 13.68
N VAL A 228 7.20 -3.62 12.91
CA VAL A 228 8.16 -2.99 12.00
C VAL A 228 7.56 -3.02 10.60
N GLY A 229 7.05 -1.87 10.16
CA GLY A 229 6.38 -1.77 8.86
C GLY A 229 7.37 -1.84 7.72
N CYS A 230 7.07 -2.63 6.70
CA CYS A 230 7.82 -2.66 5.43
C CYS A 230 6.86 -2.50 4.25
N THR A 231 7.41 -2.08 3.10
CA THR A 231 6.66 -1.95 1.83
C THR A 231 5.41 -1.07 1.98
N CYS A 232 4.36 -1.32 1.18
CA CYS A 232 3.16 -0.49 1.18
C CYS A 232 2.31 -0.62 2.45
N VAL A 233 2.24 -1.80 3.07
CA VAL A 233 1.50 -1.96 4.34
C VAL A 233 2.14 -1.19 5.48
N GLY A 234 3.48 -1.16 5.55
CA GLY A 234 4.21 -0.33 6.51
C GLY A 234 3.98 1.16 6.28
N GLN A 235 3.93 1.58 5.02
CA GLN A 235 3.59 2.96 4.68
C GLN A 235 2.14 3.31 5.07
N ASP A 236 1.18 2.43 4.81
CA ASP A 236 -0.23 2.66 5.17
C ASP A 236 -0.41 2.71 6.70
N LEU A 237 0.29 1.84 7.45
CA LEU A 237 0.39 1.90 8.91
C LEU A 237 0.96 3.25 9.37
N GLN A 238 2.02 3.75 8.74
CA GLN A 238 2.64 5.02 9.10
C GLN A 238 1.75 6.22 8.83
N LEU A 239 1.10 6.26 7.65
CA LEU A 239 0.09 7.27 7.29
C LEU A 239 -1.04 7.32 8.32
N ARG A 240 -1.43 6.15 8.86
CA ARG A 240 -2.50 5.99 9.84
C ARG A 240 -2.02 5.89 11.28
N GLY A 241 -0.74 6.15 11.55
CA GLY A 241 -0.11 5.81 12.83
C GLY A 241 -0.67 6.59 14.03
N ALA A 242 -1.43 7.67 13.81
CA ALA A 242 -2.24 8.32 14.84
C ALA A 242 -3.23 7.35 15.51
N HIS A 243 -3.64 6.28 14.82
CA HIS A 243 -4.57 5.25 15.30
C HIS A 243 -3.90 4.00 15.88
N TYR A 244 -2.55 3.96 15.92
CA TYR A 244 -1.75 2.75 16.23
C TYR A 244 -0.45 3.06 17.03
N THR A 245 -0.45 4.13 17.83
CA THR A 245 0.75 4.64 18.53
C THR A 245 1.38 3.65 19.51
N ASP A 246 0.61 2.69 20.01
CA ASP A 246 1.06 1.79 21.08
C ASP A 246 1.85 0.58 20.56
N ILE A 247 1.75 0.29 19.26
CA ILE A 247 2.30 -0.94 18.66
C ILE A 247 3.19 -0.69 17.43
N PHE A 248 2.98 0.42 16.72
CA PHE A 248 3.66 0.72 15.46
C PHE A 248 4.67 1.85 15.63
N ASP A 249 5.96 1.53 15.53
CA ASP A 249 7.03 2.51 15.78
C ASP A 249 7.49 3.23 14.51
N GLY A 250 7.29 2.66 13.31
CA GLY A 250 7.59 3.36 12.07
C GLY A 250 7.78 2.45 10.86
N HIS A 251 8.01 3.09 9.71
CA HIS A 251 8.29 2.40 8.44
C HIS A 251 9.79 2.21 8.30
N ALA A 252 10.23 0.95 8.20
CA ALA A 252 11.65 0.63 8.08
C ALA A 252 12.18 0.82 6.65
N GLY A 253 11.33 0.65 5.63
CA GLY A 253 11.68 0.91 4.25
C GLY A 253 10.91 0.08 3.22
N ASN A 254 11.40 0.11 1.98
CA ASN A 254 10.77 -0.53 0.83
C ASN A 254 11.17 -2.00 0.65
N ASN A 255 10.80 -2.60 -0.48
CA ASN A 255 10.99 -4.03 -0.72
C ASN A 255 12.46 -4.49 -0.66
N TYR A 256 13.41 -3.64 -1.05
CA TYR A 256 14.84 -3.98 -1.04
C TYR A 256 15.52 -3.72 0.31
N THR A 257 14.87 -3.06 1.27
CA THR A 257 15.38 -2.99 2.65
C THR A 257 15.09 -4.25 3.45
N SER A 258 14.19 -5.12 2.99
CA SER A 258 13.72 -6.32 3.72
C SER A 258 14.86 -7.21 4.24
N GLU A 259 15.84 -7.53 3.38
CA GLU A 259 16.98 -8.37 3.77
C GLU A 259 17.89 -7.67 4.78
N ALA A 260 18.13 -6.36 4.61
CA ALA A 260 18.92 -5.56 5.54
C ALA A 260 18.24 -5.42 6.92
N ILE A 261 16.91 -5.28 6.93
CA ILE A 261 16.08 -5.26 8.14
C ILE A 261 16.21 -6.58 8.90
N LEU A 262 16.10 -7.71 8.21
CA LEU A 262 16.30 -9.03 8.82
C LEU A 262 17.73 -9.20 9.34
N ALA A 263 18.73 -8.75 8.59
CA ALA A 263 20.16 -8.85 8.95
C ALA A 263 20.54 -8.06 10.21
N THR A 264 19.69 -7.15 10.71
CA THR A 264 19.85 -6.56 12.05
C THR A 264 19.78 -7.61 13.16
N GLY A 265 19.24 -8.80 12.88
CA GLY A 265 19.05 -9.88 13.84
C GLY A 265 17.89 -9.66 14.82
N ALA A 266 17.26 -8.48 14.81
CA ALA A 266 16.27 -8.07 15.80
C ALA A 266 14.81 -8.30 15.37
N ILE A 267 14.55 -8.77 14.15
CA ILE A 267 13.20 -9.18 13.72
C ILE A 267 12.93 -10.62 14.16
N ASP A 268 11.86 -10.82 14.91
CA ASP A 268 11.54 -12.10 15.53
C ASP A 268 10.58 -12.96 14.71
N ALA A 269 9.76 -12.31 13.89
CA ALA A 269 8.94 -12.99 12.89
C ALA A 269 8.65 -12.06 11.71
N VAL A 270 8.42 -12.67 10.54
CA VAL A 270 7.87 -12.00 9.36
C VAL A 270 6.44 -12.48 9.18
N ILE A 271 5.50 -11.55 9.06
CA ILE A 271 4.12 -11.85 8.68
C ILE A 271 3.83 -11.18 7.34
N SER A 272 3.52 -11.98 6.32
CA SER A 272 3.25 -11.54 4.97
C SER A 272 1.84 -11.87 4.53
N GLU A 273 1.21 -10.97 3.77
CA GLU A 273 -0.12 -11.23 3.18
C GLU A 273 -0.13 -11.08 1.65
N PHE A 274 0.59 -10.13 1.07
CA PHE A 274 0.56 -9.89 -0.38
C PHE A 274 1.96 -9.66 -1.00
N ASN A 275 1.96 -8.99 -2.15
CA ASN A 275 3.11 -8.63 -2.99
C ASN A 275 4.23 -7.91 -2.23
N CYS A 276 5.42 -7.86 -2.84
CA CYS A 276 6.67 -7.26 -2.34
C CYS A 276 7.32 -7.96 -1.14
N THR A 277 6.81 -9.13 -0.73
CA THR A 277 7.57 -10.09 0.07
C THR A 277 8.45 -10.90 -0.88
N LEU A 278 9.77 -10.66 -0.87
CA LEU A 278 10.70 -11.23 -1.86
C LEU A 278 11.11 -12.67 -1.47
N PRO A 279 11.22 -13.63 -2.40
CA PRO A 279 11.75 -14.97 -2.09
C PRO A 279 13.18 -14.95 -1.54
N GLY A 280 13.98 -13.91 -1.78
CA GLY A 280 15.33 -13.78 -1.22
C GLY A 280 15.38 -13.80 0.32
N ILE A 281 14.29 -13.40 0.99
CA ILE A 281 14.24 -13.43 2.46
C ILE A 281 14.20 -14.85 3.03
N GLU A 282 13.88 -15.87 2.21
CA GLU A 282 13.74 -17.26 2.67
C GLU A 282 15.04 -17.74 3.32
N THR A 283 16.17 -17.60 2.62
CA THR A 283 17.50 -17.98 3.11
C THR A 283 17.89 -17.17 4.35
N VAL A 284 17.64 -15.85 4.33
CA VAL A 284 17.97 -14.97 5.46
C VAL A 284 17.19 -15.35 6.71
N CYS A 285 15.91 -15.71 6.56
CA CYS A 285 15.09 -16.15 7.67
C CYS A 285 15.54 -17.50 8.24
N ASP A 286 15.93 -18.45 7.38
CA ASP A 286 16.45 -19.76 7.84
C ASP A 286 17.75 -19.59 8.62
N GLU A 287 18.70 -18.79 8.11
CA GLU A 287 19.99 -18.53 8.78
C GLU A 287 19.83 -17.79 10.11
N LEU A 288 18.88 -16.85 10.18
CA LEU A 288 18.61 -16.03 11.37
C LEU A 288 17.50 -16.59 12.26
N LEU A 289 17.06 -17.83 11.99
CA LEU A 289 16.02 -18.54 12.73
C LEU A 289 14.73 -17.70 12.90
N VAL A 290 14.39 -16.90 11.88
CA VAL A 290 13.22 -16.02 11.86
C VAL A 290 12.01 -16.82 11.38
N LYS A 291 10.96 -16.87 12.19
CA LYS A 291 9.69 -17.48 11.79
C LYS A 291 9.03 -16.66 10.69
N GLN A 292 8.68 -17.31 9.59
CA GLN A 292 7.87 -16.71 8.53
C GLN A 292 6.45 -17.27 8.55
N ILE A 293 5.45 -16.39 8.52
CA ILE A 293 4.03 -16.72 8.50
C ILE A 293 3.39 -15.97 7.33
N CYS A 294 2.69 -16.70 6.47
CA CYS A 294 1.96 -16.16 5.34
C CYS A 294 0.46 -16.29 5.60
N VAL A 295 -0.28 -15.19 5.49
CA VAL A 295 -1.74 -15.16 5.77
C VAL A 295 -2.61 -15.06 4.53
N ASP A 296 -2.03 -14.96 3.35
CA ASP A 296 -2.70 -15.10 2.05
C ASP A 296 -1.74 -15.80 1.08
N ASP A 297 -2.23 -16.84 0.38
CA ASP A 297 -1.39 -17.77 -0.36
C ASP A 297 -0.78 -17.18 -1.63
N VAL A 298 -1.32 -16.06 -2.14
CA VAL A 298 -0.72 -15.31 -3.25
C VAL A 298 0.67 -14.76 -2.90
N ALA A 299 1.02 -14.69 -1.61
CA ALA A 299 2.34 -14.29 -1.12
C ALA A 299 3.22 -15.45 -0.61
N LYS A 300 2.75 -16.70 -0.64
CA LYS A 300 3.38 -17.85 0.02
C LYS A 300 4.85 -18.03 -0.39
N LYS A 301 5.72 -18.04 0.62
CA LYS A 301 7.14 -18.43 0.51
C LYS A 301 7.30 -19.91 0.79
N ALA A 302 8.29 -20.56 0.20
CA ALA A 302 8.43 -22.01 0.29
C ALA A 302 8.55 -22.46 1.76
N ASN A 303 9.37 -21.76 2.55
CA ASN A 303 9.62 -22.04 3.96
C ASN A 303 8.72 -21.28 4.95
N ALA A 304 7.78 -20.44 4.48
CA ALA A 304 6.81 -19.80 5.36
C ALA A 304 5.71 -20.76 5.80
N GLU A 305 5.24 -20.69 7.03
CA GLU A 305 4.03 -21.38 7.44
C GLU A 305 2.80 -20.68 6.85
N TYR A 306 1.81 -21.43 6.38
CA TYR A 306 0.56 -20.84 5.86
C TYR A 306 -0.53 -20.85 6.92
N LYS A 307 -0.97 -19.65 7.32
CA LYS A 307 -2.06 -19.43 8.28
C LYS A 307 -3.07 -18.44 7.69
N PRO A 308 -4.01 -18.91 6.84
CA PRO A 308 -4.88 -18.03 6.08
C PRO A 308 -5.65 -17.06 6.99
N PHE A 309 -5.73 -15.80 6.57
CA PHE A 309 -6.67 -14.87 7.17
C PHE A 309 -8.09 -15.30 6.82
N VAL A 310 -8.82 -15.79 7.81
CA VAL A 310 -10.24 -16.12 7.71
C VAL A 310 -10.96 -15.26 8.74
N PHE A 311 -11.81 -14.34 8.28
CA PHE A 311 -12.42 -13.34 9.17
C PHE A 311 -13.13 -13.97 10.38
N ALA A 312 -13.88 -15.05 10.18
CA ALA A 312 -14.60 -15.75 11.25
C ALA A 312 -13.69 -16.49 12.25
N GLU A 313 -12.46 -16.87 11.84
CA GLU A 313 -11.49 -17.58 12.69
C GLU A 313 -10.32 -16.69 13.16
N ARG A 314 -10.41 -15.38 12.90
CA ARG A 314 -9.29 -14.43 13.12
C ARG A 314 -8.77 -14.42 14.56
N GLU A 315 -9.62 -14.67 15.55
CA GLU A 315 -9.22 -14.74 16.97
C GLU A 315 -8.30 -15.91 17.24
N LYS A 316 -8.69 -17.10 16.76
CA LYS A 316 -7.89 -18.32 16.83
C LYS A 316 -6.56 -18.13 16.11
N HIS A 317 -6.59 -17.69 14.85
CA HIS A 317 -5.37 -17.52 14.06
C HIS A 317 -4.44 -16.46 14.66
N SER A 318 -4.97 -15.33 15.16
CA SER A 318 -4.14 -14.33 15.83
C SER A 318 -3.47 -14.88 17.08
N SER A 319 -4.19 -15.66 17.88
CA SER A 319 -3.65 -16.28 19.10
C SER A 319 -2.52 -17.27 18.78
N GLU A 320 -2.72 -18.13 17.77
CA GLU A 320 -1.68 -19.05 17.31
C GLU A 320 -0.45 -18.32 16.76
N ILE A 321 -0.64 -17.28 15.96
CA ILE A 321 0.45 -16.44 15.43
C ILE A 321 1.23 -15.82 16.58
N ILE A 322 0.55 -15.24 17.58
CA ILE A 322 1.20 -14.64 18.75
C ILE A 322 2.06 -15.66 19.50
N ASP A 323 1.53 -16.85 19.76
CA ASP A 323 2.26 -17.90 20.48
C ASP A 323 3.50 -18.37 19.69
N GLU A 324 3.41 -18.47 18.35
CA GLU A 324 4.56 -18.79 17.48
C GLU A 324 5.60 -17.69 17.42
N VAL A 325 5.18 -16.42 17.39
CA VAL A 325 6.07 -15.27 17.42
C VAL A 325 6.84 -15.23 18.75
N ILE A 326 6.18 -15.47 19.88
CA ILE A 326 6.83 -15.57 21.20
C ILE A 326 7.82 -16.75 21.22
N ALA A 327 7.43 -17.90 20.68
CA ALA A 327 8.31 -19.08 20.61
C ALA A 327 9.55 -18.79 19.75
N SER A 328 9.37 -18.11 18.62
CA SER A 328 10.44 -17.65 17.75
C SER A 328 11.42 -16.76 18.53
N TYR A 329 10.92 -15.69 19.18
CA TYR A 329 11.71 -14.78 20.02
C TYR A 329 12.57 -15.52 21.04
N LYS A 330 11.96 -16.40 21.86
CA LYS A 330 12.65 -17.17 22.90
C LYS A 330 13.75 -18.08 22.34
N ASN A 331 13.48 -18.73 21.21
CA ASN A 331 14.41 -19.66 20.59
C ASN A 331 15.59 -18.95 19.91
N ARG A 332 15.32 -17.83 19.22
CA ARG A 332 16.29 -17.19 18.32
C ARG A 332 17.14 -16.12 18.99
N ARG A 333 16.59 -15.28 19.88
CA ARG A 333 17.31 -14.12 20.44
C ARG A 333 18.58 -14.49 21.19
N PRO A 334 18.66 -15.63 21.92
CA PRO A 334 19.92 -16.06 22.53
C PRO A 334 20.97 -16.57 21.55
N LYS A 335 20.60 -16.87 20.30
CA LYS A 335 21.45 -17.54 19.29
C LYS A 335 21.91 -16.61 18.16
N VAL A 336 21.21 -15.49 17.97
CA VAL A 336 21.43 -14.56 16.85
C VAL A 336 22.03 -13.26 17.36
N LYS A 337 23.14 -12.85 16.74
CA LYS A 337 23.79 -11.57 17.04
C LYS A 337 22.91 -10.41 16.54
N LEU A 338 22.74 -9.38 17.36
CA LEU A 338 22.09 -8.13 16.98
C LEU A 338 23.10 -7.18 16.32
N ASN A 339 22.74 -6.65 15.15
CA ASN A 339 23.48 -5.65 14.39
C ASN A 339 22.58 -4.42 14.15
N LEU A 340 22.22 -3.73 15.22
CA LEU A 340 21.31 -2.59 15.17
C LEU A 340 21.96 -1.37 14.53
N LEU A 341 21.16 -0.57 13.84
CA LEU A 341 21.58 0.69 13.20
C LEU A 341 20.68 1.84 13.67
N PRO A 342 20.81 2.29 14.95
CA PRO A 342 19.90 3.27 15.55
C PRO A 342 19.94 4.65 14.88
N GLU A 343 21.03 4.97 14.17
CA GLU A 343 21.17 6.24 13.45
C GLU A 343 20.65 6.18 12.01
N HIS A 344 20.30 5.00 11.48
CA HIS A 344 19.82 4.86 10.10
C HIS A 344 18.44 5.49 9.92
N GLY A 345 18.23 6.18 8.79
CA GLY A 345 16.97 6.85 8.45
C GLY A 345 16.79 8.17 9.19
N ASN A 346 15.54 8.61 9.41
CA ASN A 346 15.22 9.92 9.97
C ASN A 346 14.22 9.81 11.12
N GLY A 347 14.32 10.69 12.12
CA GLY A 347 13.46 10.65 13.31
C GLY A 347 12.16 11.47 13.18
N ASN A 348 12.09 12.38 12.22
CA ASN A 348 11.05 13.42 12.11
C ASN A 348 10.46 13.51 10.69
N THR A 349 10.25 12.37 10.03
CA THR A 349 9.64 12.31 8.70
C THR A 349 8.16 12.73 8.75
N LEU A 350 7.78 13.71 7.94
CA LEU A 350 6.40 14.11 7.70
C LEU A 350 5.65 13.01 6.93
N THR A 351 4.50 12.62 7.45
CA THR A 351 3.63 11.60 6.88
C THR A 351 2.16 11.99 7.06
N GLY A 352 1.24 11.12 6.64
CA GLY A 352 -0.20 11.30 6.82
C GLY A 352 -0.83 12.34 5.90
N VAL A 353 -0.17 12.69 4.79
CA VAL A 353 -0.72 13.58 3.76
C VAL A 353 -1.72 12.80 2.90
N SER A 354 -3.00 13.11 3.07
CA SER A 354 -4.14 12.62 2.29
C SER A 354 -4.92 13.80 1.70
N GLU A 355 -5.88 13.54 0.83
CA GLU A 355 -6.75 14.61 0.32
C GLU A 355 -7.47 15.34 1.48
N VAL A 356 -7.91 14.60 2.49
CA VAL A 356 -8.64 15.14 3.64
C VAL A 356 -7.70 15.90 4.57
N SER A 357 -6.56 15.32 4.95
CA SER A 357 -5.64 15.93 5.91
C SER A 357 -4.94 17.16 5.32
N LEU A 358 -4.56 17.12 4.04
CA LEU A 358 -3.98 18.27 3.34
C LEU A 358 -5.01 19.40 3.21
N LYS A 359 -6.25 19.09 2.82
CA LYS A 359 -7.30 20.12 2.74
C LYS A 359 -7.59 20.74 4.10
N LYS A 360 -7.60 19.94 5.17
CA LYS A 360 -7.74 20.44 6.56
C LYS A 360 -6.58 21.36 6.93
N PHE A 361 -5.34 20.95 6.65
CA PHE A 361 -4.13 21.76 6.87
C PHE A 361 -4.18 23.10 6.13
N LEU A 362 -4.74 23.13 4.92
CA LEU A 362 -4.93 24.35 4.12
C LEU A 362 -6.17 25.17 4.53
N GLY A 363 -6.77 24.94 5.71
CA GLY A 363 -7.93 25.71 6.17
C GLY A 363 -9.27 25.26 5.56
N GLY A 364 -9.39 23.99 5.21
CA GLY A 364 -10.63 23.37 4.74
C GLY A 364 -10.94 23.55 3.26
N ASN A 365 -10.03 24.14 2.48
CA ASN A 365 -10.23 24.36 1.05
C ASN A 365 -8.90 24.41 0.27
N TRP A 366 -8.98 24.34 -1.07
CA TRP A 366 -7.80 24.27 -1.95
C TRP A 366 -7.25 25.64 -2.37
N LYS A 367 -7.92 26.75 -2.01
CA LYS A 367 -7.53 28.09 -2.48
C LYS A 367 -6.09 28.45 -2.13
N PRO A 368 -5.56 28.17 -0.92
CA PRO A 368 -4.17 28.51 -0.61
C PRO A 368 -3.16 27.81 -1.53
N LEU A 369 -3.36 26.52 -1.82
CA LEU A 369 -2.49 25.77 -2.74
C LEU A 369 -2.62 26.28 -4.18
N VAL A 370 -3.85 26.53 -4.64
CA VAL A 370 -4.11 27.09 -5.98
C VAL A 370 -3.47 28.47 -6.13
N ASP A 371 -3.61 29.35 -5.14
CA ASP A 371 -3.03 30.69 -5.16
C ASP A 371 -1.49 30.63 -5.23
N LEU A 372 -0.85 29.72 -4.49
CA LEU A 372 0.60 29.50 -4.56
C LEU A 372 1.06 29.05 -5.95
N ILE A 373 0.26 28.23 -6.63
CA ILE A 373 0.55 27.77 -8.00
C ILE A 373 0.37 28.93 -8.99
N VAL A 374 -0.73 29.67 -8.91
CA VAL A 374 -1.02 30.83 -9.79
C VAL A 374 0.05 31.92 -9.65
N GLN A 375 0.56 32.14 -8.43
CA GLN A 375 1.65 33.09 -8.17
C GLN A 375 3.02 32.60 -8.67
N GLY A 376 3.14 31.34 -9.13
CA GLY A 376 4.41 30.73 -9.49
C GLY A 376 5.32 30.42 -8.31
N ARG A 377 4.82 30.53 -7.07
CA ARG A 377 5.57 30.14 -5.86
C ARG A 377 5.74 28.62 -5.77
N ILE A 378 4.77 27.88 -6.31
CA ILE A 378 4.88 26.46 -6.65
C ILE A 378 4.69 26.35 -8.16
N LYS A 379 5.70 25.89 -8.91
CA LYS A 379 5.61 25.83 -10.38
C LYS A 379 4.77 24.67 -10.89
N GLY A 380 4.55 23.65 -10.06
CA GLY A 380 3.74 22.50 -10.39
C GLY A 380 3.79 21.44 -9.30
N VAL A 381 3.03 20.37 -9.51
CA VAL A 381 2.95 19.20 -8.63
C VAL A 381 3.40 17.97 -9.44
N ALA A 382 4.32 17.18 -8.89
CA ALA A 382 4.77 15.93 -9.50
C ALA A 382 4.49 14.74 -8.58
N GLY A 383 3.89 13.68 -9.13
CA GLY A 383 3.78 12.40 -8.45
C GLY A 383 5.02 11.54 -8.71
N VAL A 384 5.83 11.28 -7.68
CA VAL A 384 6.98 10.36 -7.76
C VAL A 384 6.60 9.05 -7.07
N VAL A 385 6.22 8.07 -7.87
CA VAL A 385 5.68 6.78 -7.45
C VAL A 385 6.40 5.63 -8.15
N GLY A 386 6.29 4.43 -7.58
CA GLY A 386 6.83 3.21 -8.16
C GLY A 386 7.70 2.43 -7.18
N CYS A 387 8.39 1.42 -7.73
CA CYS A 387 9.30 0.54 -7.01
C CYS A 387 10.76 0.98 -7.18
N SER A 388 11.64 0.47 -6.33
CA SER A 388 13.08 0.63 -6.57
C SER A 388 13.58 -0.32 -7.66
N SER A 389 14.77 -0.05 -8.19
CA SER A 389 15.45 -0.91 -9.14
C SER A 389 16.94 -0.96 -8.82
N LEU A 390 17.46 -2.16 -8.54
CA LEU A 390 18.90 -2.35 -8.35
C LEU A 390 19.68 -2.29 -9.67
N VAL A 391 19.04 -2.70 -10.78
CA VAL A 391 19.67 -2.72 -12.11
C VAL A 391 19.80 -1.32 -12.70
N SER A 392 18.84 -0.44 -12.40
CA SER A 392 18.73 0.89 -12.99
C SER A 392 19.39 1.96 -12.11
N GLY A 393 20.69 1.81 -11.84
CA GLY A 393 21.47 2.82 -11.12
C GLY A 393 21.51 2.67 -9.60
N GLY A 394 21.01 1.56 -9.05
CA GLY A 394 21.08 1.23 -7.62
C GLY A 394 19.84 1.61 -6.82
N HIS A 395 19.79 1.09 -5.58
CA HIS A 395 18.66 1.25 -4.66
C HIS A 395 18.33 2.72 -4.41
N ASP A 396 17.15 3.14 -4.87
CA ASP A 396 16.54 4.47 -4.72
C ASP A 396 17.32 5.68 -5.27
N VAL A 397 18.49 5.45 -5.90
CA VAL A 397 19.39 6.49 -6.40
C VAL A 397 18.67 7.45 -7.36
N LEU A 398 18.00 6.91 -8.39
CA LEU A 398 17.31 7.73 -9.38
C LEU A 398 16.04 8.41 -8.82
N THR A 399 15.31 7.74 -7.92
CA THR A 399 14.11 8.28 -7.28
C THR A 399 14.44 9.49 -6.41
N VAL A 400 15.52 9.38 -5.62
CA VAL A 400 16.01 10.46 -4.76
C VAL A 400 16.58 11.60 -5.60
N ALA A 401 17.37 11.30 -6.64
CA ALA A 401 17.91 12.31 -7.53
C ALA A 401 16.81 13.09 -8.27
N LEU A 402 15.81 12.39 -8.82
CA LEU A 402 14.65 13.02 -9.47
C LEU A 402 13.89 13.93 -8.51
N THR A 403 13.64 13.47 -7.29
CA THR A 403 12.95 14.27 -6.27
C THR A 403 13.72 15.54 -5.95
N ARG A 404 15.05 15.45 -5.77
CA ARG A 404 15.92 16.62 -5.54
C ARG A 404 15.87 17.63 -6.68
N GLU A 405 15.93 17.16 -7.93
CA GLU A 405 15.83 18.03 -9.11
C GLU A 405 14.48 18.74 -9.21
N LEU A 406 13.38 18.05 -8.88
CA LEU A 406 12.04 18.64 -8.92
C LEU A 406 11.88 19.73 -7.85
N ILE A 407 12.22 19.44 -6.60
CA ILE A 407 12.07 20.42 -5.52
C ILE A 407 12.99 21.63 -5.70
N ALA A 408 14.22 21.43 -6.21
CA ALA A 408 15.15 22.50 -6.55
C ALA A 408 14.59 23.46 -7.62
N ARG A 409 13.64 23.00 -8.43
CA ARG A 409 12.97 23.77 -9.48
C ARG A 409 11.63 24.39 -9.04
N ASP A 410 11.35 24.41 -7.74
CA ASP A 410 10.09 24.87 -7.13
C ASP A 410 8.87 23.99 -7.51
N ILE A 411 9.08 22.70 -7.79
CA ILE A 411 8.00 21.73 -8.05
C ILE A 411 7.78 20.92 -6.78
N ILE A 412 6.57 20.96 -6.23
CA ILE A 412 6.24 20.16 -5.04
C ILE A 412 6.05 18.69 -5.46
N VAL A 413 6.61 17.78 -4.67
CA VAL A 413 6.55 16.34 -4.93
C VAL A 413 5.56 15.67 -3.98
N LEU A 414 4.63 14.91 -4.54
CA LEU A 414 3.82 13.94 -3.82
C LEU A 414 4.36 12.55 -4.11
N THR A 415 4.52 11.72 -3.09
CA THR A 415 5.08 10.36 -3.25
C THR A 415 4.19 9.32 -2.56
N ALA A 416 4.21 8.11 -3.11
CA ALA A 416 3.54 6.94 -2.55
C ALA A 416 4.32 5.66 -2.90
N GLY A 417 4.03 4.58 -2.17
CA GLY A 417 4.64 3.26 -2.35
C GLY A 417 6.11 3.20 -1.94
N CYS A 418 6.83 2.26 -2.55
CA CYS A 418 8.26 2.03 -2.27
C CYS A 418 9.15 3.26 -2.53
N SER A 419 8.73 4.17 -3.41
CA SER A 419 9.42 5.45 -3.65
C SER A 419 9.46 6.31 -2.39
N SER A 420 8.38 6.34 -1.60
CA SER A 420 8.35 7.10 -0.35
C SER A 420 9.34 6.53 0.65
N GLY A 421 9.42 5.20 0.79
CA GLY A 421 10.39 4.54 1.67
C GLY A 421 11.84 4.94 1.39
N GLY A 422 12.22 5.12 0.12
CA GLY A 422 13.55 5.62 -0.25
C GLY A 422 13.73 7.11 0.04
N ILE A 423 12.76 7.93 -0.37
CA ILE A 423 12.76 9.39 -0.22
C ILE A 423 12.81 9.80 1.26
N GLU A 424 12.03 9.14 2.12
CA GLU A 424 12.01 9.41 3.55
C GLU A 424 13.28 8.96 4.25
N ASN A 425 13.87 7.82 3.89
CA ASN A 425 15.13 7.35 4.46
C ASN A 425 16.29 8.28 4.09
N CYS A 426 16.22 8.92 2.91
CA CYS A 426 17.19 9.92 2.46
C CYS A 426 16.92 11.36 2.94
N GLY A 427 15.96 11.56 3.86
CA GLY A 427 15.73 12.84 4.53
C GLY A 427 15.09 13.91 3.65
N LEU A 428 14.31 13.50 2.63
CA LEU A 428 13.59 14.45 1.75
C LEU A 428 12.16 14.75 2.22
N MET A 429 11.71 14.09 3.27
CA MET A 429 10.38 14.26 3.87
C MET A 429 10.45 14.84 5.29
N VAL A 430 11.55 15.49 5.65
CA VAL A 430 11.67 16.26 6.92
C VAL A 430 11.50 17.76 6.63
N PRO A 431 11.03 18.58 7.57
CA PRO A 431 10.88 20.03 7.36
C PRO A 431 12.17 20.71 6.88
N GLU A 432 13.32 20.24 7.36
CA GLU A 432 14.65 20.75 7.00
C GLU A 432 14.99 20.53 5.52
N ALA A 433 14.33 19.58 4.84
CA ALA A 433 14.50 19.34 3.41
C ALA A 433 14.08 20.55 2.55
N ALA A 434 13.33 21.51 3.12
CA ALA A 434 13.05 22.80 2.48
C ALA A 434 14.34 23.53 2.04
N GLU A 435 15.48 23.29 2.70
CA GLU A 435 16.77 23.86 2.30
C GLU A 435 17.24 23.39 0.91
N LEU A 436 16.78 22.22 0.47
CA LEU A 436 17.12 21.61 -0.82
C LEU A 436 16.20 22.10 -1.95
N ALA A 437 15.11 22.79 -1.60
CA ALA A 437 14.15 23.30 -2.56
C ALA A 437 14.62 24.61 -3.22
N GLY A 438 14.01 24.93 -4.36
CA GLY A 438 14.17 26.22 -5.02
C GLY A 438 13.70 27.37 -4.11
N PRO A 439 14.09 28.62 -4.40
CA PRO A 439 13.89 29.74 -3.48
C PRO A 439 12.41 29.99 -3.14
N ASN A 440 11.50 29.72 -4.08
CA ASN A 440 10.08 29.96 -3.86
C ASN A 440 9.46 28.85 -3.01
N LEU A 441 9.70 27.59 -3.38
CA LEU A 441 9.17 26.44 -2.65
C LEU A 441 9.76 26.37 -1.24
N LYS A 442 11.06 26.67 -1.08
CA LYS A 442 11.71 26.81 0.23
C LYS A 442 11.00 27.82 1.12
N ALA A 443 10.68 29.01 0.59
CA ALA A 443 9.98 30.04 1.35
C ALA A 443 8.55 29.60 1.73
N VAL A 444 7.86 28.88 0.85
CA VAL A 444 6.54 28.30 1.15
C VAL A 444 6.62 27.26 2.25
N CYS A 445 7.50 26.26 2.14
CA CYS A 445 7.66 25.22 3.15
C CYS A 445 8.02 25.82 4.51
N LYS A 446 9.00 26.72 4.58
CA LYS A 446 9.35 27.39 5.84
C LYS A 446 8.21 28.21 6.46
N GLN A 447 7.33 28.77 5.63
CA GLN A 447 6.17 29.53 6.10
C GLN A 447 5.09 28.61 6.69
N LEU A 448 4.93 27.41 6.13
CA LEU A 448 3.88 26.46 6.51
C LEU A 448 4.31 25.49 7.62
N GLY A 449 5.61 25.35 7.86
CA GLY A 449 6.18 24.28 8.70
C GLY A 449 6.28 22.97 7.92
#